data_AF-A0A7G1NZA2-F1
#
_entry.id   AF-A0A7G1NZA2-F1
#
_cell.length_a   1.000
_cell.length_b   1.000
_cell.length_c   1.000
_cell.angle_alpha   90.00
_cell.angle_beta   90.00
_cell.angle_gamma   90.00
#
_symmetry.space_group_name_H-M   'P 1'
#
loop_
_entity.id
_entity.type
_entity.pdbx_description
1 polymer ?
#
loop_
_entity_poly.entity_id
_entity_poly.type
_entity_poly.pdbx_seq_one_letter_code
_entity_poly.pdbx_strand_id
1 'polypeptide(L)'
;MLHPPHQSLQVAAVPPQPVRERDQDAPWHTEAVCRRDEAGLFFAPSKEPTAARLSREEAAKRVCARCPVMIECREHALLQPEPYGVWGGLTAAERRVVLARRRRHDVELQKATRPAGTIAAAG
;
A
#
# COMPACT_ATOMS: atom_id res chain seq x y z
N MET A 1 3.80 14.35 -58.08
CA MET A 1 2.35 14.13 -57.93
C MET A 1 2.12 12.65 -58.22
N LEU A 2 1.57 11.75 -57.41
CA LEU A 2 0.90 11.73 -56.12
C LEU A 2 1.12 10.30 -55.54
N HIS A 3 1.45 10.18 -54.25
CA HIS A 3 1.04 9.03 -53.40
C HIS A 3 -0.34 9.39 -52.79
N PRO A 4 -1.09 8.52 -52.08
CA PRO A 4 -1.21 7.05 -52.04
C PRO A 4 -2.72 6.63 -52.13
N PRO A 5 -3.17 5.46 -51.63
CA PRO A 5 -3.68 5.51 -50.25
C PRO A 5 -3.30 4.27 -49.42
N HIS A 6 -2.66 4.50 -48.28
CA HIS A 6 -2.66 3.53 -47.19
C HIS A 6 -4.01 3.65 -46.48
N GLN A 7 -4.74 2.53 -46.45
CA GLN A 7 -5.99 2.41 -45.74
C GLN A 7 -5.70 2.32 -44.23
N SER A 8 -6.03 3.36 -43.49
CA SER A 8 -5.95 3.37 -42.03
C SER A 8 -6.97 2.39 -41.45
N LEU A 9 -6.48 1.29 -40.87
CA LEU A 9 -7.27 0.43 -40.00
C LEU A 9 -7.69 1.25 -38.77
N GLN A 10 -8.97 1.58 -38.69
CA GLN A 10 -9.55 2.22 -37.51
C GLN A 10 -9.63 1.19 -36.38
N VAL A 11 -8.75 1.31 -35.39
CA VAL A 11 -8.92 0.63 -34.12
C VAL A 11 -10.15 1.24 -33.46
N ALA A 12 -11.21 0.44 -33.34
CA ALA A 12 -12.40 0.83 -32.58
C ALA A 12 -11.96 1.23 -31.17
N ALA A 13 -12.21 2.50 -30.80
CA ALA A 13 -12.03 2.95 -29.43
C ALA A 13 -12.97 2.14 -28.54
N VAL A 14 -12.40 1.29 -27.68
CA VAL A 14 -13.13 0.69 -26.58
C VAL A 14 -13.64 1.86 -25.74
N PRO A 15 -14.96 2.07 -25.59
CA PRO A 15 -15.46 3.10 -24.70
C PRO A 15 -14.87 2.81 -23.32
N PRO A 16 -14.34 3.82 -22.59
CA PRO A 16 -13.87 3.61 -21.24
C PRO A 16 -15.05 3.04 -20.46
N GLN A 17 -14.96 1.74 -20.14
CA GLN A 17 -15.88 1.11 -19.21
C GLN A 17 -15.84 1.99 -17.96
N PRO A 18 -16.99 2.41 -17.38
CA PRO A 18 -16.96 3.16 -16.15
C PRO A 18 -16.21 2.28 -15.15
N VAL A 19 -14.99 2.71 -14.81
CA VAL A 19 -14.28 2.18 -13.65
C VAL A 19 -15.29 2.30 -12.54
N ARG A 20 -15.74 1.16 -12.00
CA ARG A 20 -16.82 1.14 -11.02
C ARG A 20 -16.46 2.18 -9.96
N GLU A 21 -17.22 3.26 -9.96
CA GLU A 21 -17.12 4.38 -9.07
C GLU A 21 -17.46 3.79 -7.70
N ARG A 22 -16.45 3.20 -7.05
CA ARG A 22 -16.56 2.64 -5.70
C ARG A 22 -17.28 3.70 -4.88
N ASP A 23 -18.37 3.33 -4.21
CA ASP A 23 -19.08 4.18 -3.25
C ASP A 23 -18.06 4.99 -2.43
N GLN A 24 -17.76 6.23 -2.82
CA GLN A 24 -16.64 6.99 -2.24
C GLN A 24 -16.96 7.43 -0.81
N ASP A 25 -18.24 7.32 -0.41
CA ASP A 25 -18.75 7.65 0.91
C ASP A 25 -18.79 6.44 1.86
N ALA A 26 -18.68 5.21 1.34
CA ALA A 26 -18.62 4.03 2.19
C ALA A 26 -17.21 3.89 2.75
N PRO A 27 -17.03 3.78 4.08
CA PRO A 27 -15.70 3.60 4.63
C PRO A 27 -15.07 2.31 4.06
N TRP A 28 -13.85 2.39 3.51
CA TRP A 28 -13.15 1.26 2.89
C TRP A 28 -13.10 0.01 3.77
N HIS A 29 -13.12 0.18 5.09
CA HIS A 29 -13.15 -0.94 6.03
C HIS A 29 -14.37 -1.85 5.84
N THR A 30 -15.48 -1.35 5.29
CA THR A 30 -16.70 -2.13 5.07
C THR A 30 -16.49 -3.29 4.10
N GLU A 31 -15.61 -3.13 3.12
CA GLU A 31 -15.26 -4.13 2.10
C GLU A 31 -14.13 -5.08 2.54
N ALA A 32 -13.60 -4.91 3.76
CA ALA A 32 -12.50 -5.74 4.25
C ALA A 32 -12.93 -7.19 4.50
N VAL A 33 -12.28 -8.14 3.80
CA VAL A 33 -12.55 -9.59 3.92
C VAL A 33 -12.35 -10.07 5.35
N CYS A 34 -11.33 -9.58 6.05
CA CYS A 34 -10.98 -9.97 7.41
C CYS A 34 -12.09 -9.70 8.45
N ARG A 35 -13.08 -8.86 8.13
CA ARG A 35 -14.26 -8.66 9.01
C ARG A 35 -15.14 -9.90 9.12
N ARG A 36 -15.04 -10.82 8.16
CA ARG A 36 -15.80 -12.07 8.12
C ARG A 36 -15.01 -13.24 8.75
N ASP A 37 -13.75 -13.02 9.07
CA ASP A 37 -12.84 -13.98 9.69
C ASP A 37 -12.75 -13.76 11.21
N GLU A 38 -12.17 -14.73 11.93
CA GLU A 38 -11.95 -14.62 13.36
C GLU A 38 -10.89 -13.56 13.71
N ALA A 39 -11.21 -12.65 14.65
CA ALA A 39 -10.29 -11.61 15.11
C ALA A 39 -8.95 -12.18 15.60
N GLY A 40 -8.97 -13.38 16.19
CA GLY A 40 -7.78 -14.09 16.66
C GLY A 40 -6.77 -14.43 15.57
N LEU A 41 -7.17 -14.48 14.30
CA LEU A 41 -6.25 -14.70 13.17
C LEU A 41 -5.34 -13.48 12.95
N PHE A 42 -5.93 -12.29 13.01
CA PHE A 42 -5.24 -11.03 12.69
C PHE A 42 -4.54 -10.43 13.90
N PHE A 43 -5.11 -10.60 15.09
CA PHE A 43 -4.65 -10.01 16.34
C PHE A 43 -4.35 -11.11 17.35
N ALA A 44 -3.05 -11.28 17.66
CA ALA A 44 -2.58 -12.36 18.52
C ALA A 44 -2.94 -12.14 20.00
N PRO A 45 -3.13 -13.21 20.78
CA PRO A 45 -2.96 -13.16 22.22
C PRO A 45 -1.49 -12.94 22.61
N SER A 46 -1.25 -12.25 23.73
CA SER A 46 0.07 -11.73 24.15
C SER A 46 1.18 -12.79 24.36
N LYS A 47 0.84 -14.09 24.49
CA LYS A 47 1.78 -15.17 24.84
C LYS A 47 1.63 -16.43 23.98
N GLU A 48 1.78 -16.31 22.67
CA GLU A 48 1.81 -17.47 21.76
C GLU A 48 3.27 -17.95 21.47
N PRO A 49 3.51 -19.26 21.29
CA PRO A 49 4.80 -19.76 20.83
C PRO A 49 5.18 -19.20 19.46
N THR A 50 6.48 -19.00 19.20
CA THR A 50 6.99 -18.42 17.94
C THR A 50 6.48 -19.14 16.70
N ALA A 51 6.43 -20.48 16.69
CA ALA A 51 5.93 -21.24 15.54
C ALA A 51 4.44 -20.98 15.27
N ALA A 52 3.62 -20.92 16.32
CA ALA A 52 2.20 -20.60 16.21
C ALA A 52 1.99 -19.18 15.67
N ARG A 53 2.79 -18.21 16.14
CA ARG A 53 2.78 -16.84 15.63
C ARG A 53 3.05 -16.78 14.14
N LEU A 54 4.13 -17.42 13.69
CA LEU A 54 4.53 -17.39 12.28
C LEU A 54 3.45 -18.02 11.39
N SER A 55 2.90 -19.17 11.80
CA SER A 55 1.81 -19.84 11.08
C SER A 55 0.56 -18.96 10.97
N ARG A 56 0.15 -18.34 12.09
CA ARG A 56 -0.99 -17.43 12.15
C ARG A 56 -0.79 -16.19 11.28
N GLU A 57 0.37 -15.54 11.38
CA GLU A 57 0.71 -14.37 10.56
C GLU A 57 0.68 -14.70 9.07
N GLU A 58 1.19 -15.87 8.67
CA GLU A 58 1.15 -16.32 7.28
C GLU A 58 -0.28 -16.58 6.80
N ALA A 59 -1.11 -17.21 7.64
CA ALA A 59 -2.53 -17.41 7.36
C ALA A 59 -3.28 -16.08 7.19
N ALA A 60 -3.06 -15.12 8.08
CA ALA A 60 -3.63 -13.77 7.96
C ALA A 60 -3.19 -13.07 6.66
N LYS A 61 -1.91 -13.19 6.28
CA LYS A 61 -1.39 -12.64 5.01
C LYS A 61 -2.07 -13.25 3.79
N ARG A 62 -2.35 -14.56 3.79
CA ARG A 62 -3.10 -15.23 2.70
C ARG A 62 -4.51 -14.68 2.55
N VAL A 63 -5.16 -14.28 3.65
CA VAL A 63 -6.45 -13.58 3.58
C VAL A 63 -6.26 -12.18 2.97
N CYS A 64 -5.30 -11.40 3.48
CA CYS A 64 -5.03 -10.05 2.97
C CYS A 64 -4.73 -10.03 1.46
N ALA A 65 -4.02 -11.04 0.94
CA ALA A 65 -3.64 -11.11 -0.47
C ALA A 65 -4.82 -11.16 -1.46
N ARG A 66 -6.03 -11.48 -0.96
CA ARG A 66 -7.27 -11.54 -1.75
C ARG A 66 -8.26 -10.44 -1.37
N CYS A 67 -7.87 -9.54 -0.46
CA CYS A 67 -8.73 -8.50 0.06
C CYS A 67 -8.76 -7.30 -0.91
N PRO A 68 -9.93 -6.81 -1.36
CA PRO A 68 -10.01 -5.72 -2.33
C PRO A 68 -9.46 -4.39 -1.77
N VAL A 69 -9.47 -4.22 -0.45
CA VAL A 69 -9.01 -3.01 0.25
C VAL A 69 -7.62 -3.17 0.88
N MET A 70 -6.81 -4.10 0.36
CA MET A 70 -5.49 -4.41 0.91
C MET A 70 -4.58 -3.18 0.96
N ILE A 71 -4.61 -2.34 -0.09
CA ILE A 71 -3.73 -1.18 -0.23
C ILE A 71 -4.16 -0.07 0.72
N GLU A 72 -5.44 0.26 0.75
CA GLU A 72 -6.04 1.26 1.65
C GLU A 72 -5.79 0.87 3.11
N CYS A 73 -6.00 -0.40 3.46
CA CYS A 73 -5.71 -0.95 4.79
C CYS A 73 -4.22 -0.81 5.16
N ARG A 74 -3.32 -1.10 4.20
CA ARG A 74 -1.87 -0.98 4.41
C ARG A 74 -1.47 0.47 4.67
N GLU A 75 -1.91 1.40 3.84
CA GLU A 75 -1.54 2.81 3.98
C GLU A 75 -2.12 3.40 5.26
N HIS A 76 -3.35 3.05 5.63
CA HIS A 76 -3.92 3.42 6.92
C HIS A 76 -3.02 2.98 8.09
N ALA A 77 -2.60 1.71 8.10
CA ALA A 77 -1.73 1.15 9.14
C ALA A 77 -0.28 1.65 9.08
N LEU A 78 0.14 2.33 8.01
CA LEU A 78 1.45 3.00 7.93
C LEU A 78 1.35 4.46 8.38
N LEU A 79 0.23 5.13 8.12
CA LEU A 79 -0.05 6.48 8.59
C LEU A 79 -0.27 6.53 10.10
N GLN A 80 -1.01 5.56 10.64
CA GLN A 80 -1.23 5.35 12.06
C GLN A 80 -0.66 3.98 12.43
N PRO A 81 0.63 3.89 12.81
CA PRO A 81 1.31 2.62 12.97
C PRO A 81 0.74 1.78 14.10
N GLU A 82 -0.24 0.93 13.78
CA GLU A 82 -0.78 0.02 14.77
C GLU A 82 0.32 -0.93 15.27
N PRO A 83 0.49 -1.13 16.60
CA PRO A 83 1.62 -1.86 17.14
C PRO A 83 1.48 -3.38 17.00
N TYR A 84 0.28 -3.87 16.69
CA TYR A 84 -0.03 -5.30 16.66
C TYR A 84 -0.70 -5.73 15.36
N GLY A 85 -0.72 -7.05 15.17
CA GLY A 85 -1.48 -7.73 14.12
C GLY A 85 -1.00 -7.53 12.69
N VAL A 86 -1.73 -8.18 11.77
CA VAL A 86 -1.50 -8.13 10.33
C VAL A 86 -2.47 -7.15 9.68
N TRP A 87 -1.93 -6.15 9.00
CA TRP A 87 -2.68 -5.09 8.33
C TRP A 87 -2.20 -4.96 6.89
N GLY A 88 -3.13 -5.01 5.92
CA GLY A 88 -2.79 -4.90 4.50
C GLY A 88 -1.70 -5.88 4.03
N GLY A 89 -1.65 -7.07 4.64
CA GLY A 89 -0.65 -8.11 4.37
C GLY A 89 0.73 -7.90 5.01
N LEU A 90 0.87 -6.95 5.95
CA LEU A 90 2.09 -6.71 6.69
C LEU A 90 1.89 -6.95 8.18
N THR A 91 2.82 -7.66 8.81
CA THR A 91 2.94 -7.73 10.27
C THR A 91 3.40 -6.38 10.84
N ALA A 92 3.23 -6.18 12.14
CA ALA A 92 3.76 -5.00 12.84
C ALA A 92 5.28 -4.83 12.65
N ALA A 93 6.03 -5.94 12.63
CA ALA A 93 7.47 -5.91 12.39
C ALA A 93 7.81 -5.47 10.96
N GLU A 94 7.08 -5.95 9.96
CA GLU A 94 7.28 -5.55 8.57
C GLU A 94 6.89 -4.10 8.33
N ARG A 95 5.80 -3.61 8.94
CA ARG A 95 5.44 -2.18 8.91
C ARG A 95 6.56 -1.31 9.47
N ARG A 96 7.19 -1.71 10.58
CA ARG A 96 8.37 -0.99 11.13
C ARG A 96 9.52 -0.92 10.12
N VAL A 97 9.78 -2.00 9.37
CA VAL A 97 10.80 -2.02 8.31
C VAL A 97 10.44 -1.07 7.17
N VAL A 98 9.18 -1.08 6.70
CA VAL A 98 8.70 -0.17 5.64
C VAL A 98 8.85 1.29 6.06
N LEU A 99 8.40 1.65 7.27
CA LEU A 99 8.52 3.01 7.80
C LEU A 99 9.98 3.45 7.96
N ALA A 100 10.86 2.56 8.40
CA ALA A 100 12.29 2.85 8.48
C ALA A 100 12.90 3.10 7.10
N ARG A 101 12.48 2.37 6.06
CA ARG A 101 12.90 2.60 4.67
C ARG A 101 12.40 3.95 4.15
N ARG A 102 11.11 4.28 4.35
CA ARG A 102 10.52 5.58 3.97
C ARG A 102 11.30 6.74 4.58
N ARG A 103 11.53 6.69 5.91
CA ARG A 103 12.33 7.73 6.60
C ARG A 103 13.74 7.91 6.05
N ARG A 104 14.45 6.81 5.72
CA ARG A 104 15.80 6.91 5.15
C ARG A 104 15.78 7.58 3.77
N HIS A 105 14.84 7.17 2.93
CA HIS A 105 14.66 7.75 1.60
C HIS A 105 14.33 9.25 1.68
N ASP A 106 13.46 9.65 2.60
CA ASP A 106 13.12 11.06 2.80
C ASP A 106 14.34 11.91 3.19
N VAL A 107 15.20 11.38 4.07
CA VAL A 107 16.47 12.03 4.46
C VAL A 107 17.43 12.15 3.26
N GLU A 108 17.53 11.11 2.44
CA GLU A 108 18.38 11.12 1.23
C GLU A 108 17.91 12.17 0.22
N LEU A 109 16.59 12.24 -0.02
CA LEU A 109 15.99 13.26 -0.89
C LEU A 109 16.21 14.67 -0.35
N GLN A 110 16.01 14.90 0.96
CA GLN A 110 16.27 16.19 1.58
C GLN A 110 17.74 16.61 1.45
N LYS A 111 18.68 15.66 1.58
CA LYS A 111 20.10 15.92 1.39
C LYS A 111 20.42 16.31 -0.06
N ALA A 112 19.82 15.63 -1.04
CA ALA A 112 20.03 15.91 -2.46
C ALA A 112 19.42 17.26 -2.90
N THR A 113 18.32 17.67 -2.26
CA THR A 113 17.55 18.87 -2.64
C THR A 113 17.99 20.12 -1.87
N ARG A 114 18.75 19.98 -0.78
CA ARG A 114 19.31 21.11 -0.03
C ARG A 114 20.29 21.89 -0.91
N PRO A 115 20.04 23.19 -1.21
CA PRO A 115 21.02 23.99 -1.94
C PRO A 115 22.32 24.06 -1.12
N ALA A 116 23.45 23.85 -1.79
CA ALA A 116 24.76 24.08 -1.19
C ALA A 116 24.80 25.54 -0.75
N GLY A 117 24.85 25.79 0.56
CA GLY A 117 24.70 27.12 1.11
C GLY A 117 25.59 28.13 0.40
N THR A 118 24.97 29.19 -0.12
CA THR A 118 25.66 30.42 -0.49
C THR A 118 26.34 30.93 0.78
N ILE A 119 27.65 30.70 0.90
CA ILE A 119 28.52 31.50 1.74
C ILE A 119 28.47 32.92 1.17
N ALA A 120 27.55 33.72 1.68
CA ALA A 120 27.54 35.15 1.46
C ALA A 120 28.82 35.70 2.10
N ALA A 121 29.77 36.08 1.25
CA ALA A 121 30.91 36.89 1.65
C ALA A 121 30.37 38.24 2.15
N ALA A 122 30.36 38.42 3.47
CA ALA A 122 30.23 39.73 4.08
C ALA A 122 31.61 40.41 3.96
N GLY A 123 31.66 41.45 3.13
CA GLY A 123 32.80 42.37 3.04
C GLY A 123 32.78 43.44 4.13
#